data_AF-A0A2G6ZLF9-F1
#
_entry.id   AF-A0A2G6ZLF9-F1
#
_cell.length_a   1.000
_cell.length_b   1.000
_cell.length_c   1.000
_cell.angle_alpha   90.00
_cell.angle_beta   90.00
_cell.angle_gamma   90.00
#
_symmetry.space_group_name_H-M   'P 1'
#
loop_
_entity.id
_entity.type
_entity.pdbx_description
1 polymer ?
#
loop_
_entity_poly.entity_id
_entity_poly.type
_entity_poly.pdbx_seq_one_letter_code
_entity_poly.pdbx_strand_id
1 'polypeptide(L)' 'MKRVRERLADWNRDNPEQPIVVKMPDVWKKVREMGKDRTQRIADTAPKALRAQMREEAAALRS' A
#
# COMPACT_ATOMS: atom_id res chain seq x y z
N MET A 1 3.71 -10.77 -19.16
CA MET A 1 3.76 -9.30 -18.98
C MET A 1 3.37 -8.50 -20.23
N LYS A 2 3.87 -8.85 -21.43
CA LYS A 2 3.59 -8.12 -22.68
C LYS A 2 2.09 -7.89 -22.97
N ARG A 3 1.28 -8.94 -22.86
CA ARG A 3 -0.19 -8.91 -23.05
C ARG A 3 -0.95 -7.91 -22.16
N VAL A 4 -0.49 -7.70 -20.92
CA VAL A 4 -1.15 -6.76 -19.99
C VAL A 4 -0.85 -5.32 -20.39
N ARG A 5 0.38 -5.04 -20.81
CA ARG A 5 0.79 -3.70 -21.28
C ARG A 5 0.09 -3.33 -22.59
N GLU A 6 -0.03 -4.30 -23.52
CA GLU A 6 -0.75 -4.12 -24.78
C GLU A 6 -2.22 -3.81 -24.53
N ARG A 7 -2.90 -4.60 -23.70
CA ARG A 7 -4.31 -4.36 -23.36
C ARG A 7 -4.54 -2.99 -22.68
N LEU A 8 -3.60 -2.55 -21.84
CA LEU A 8 -3.66 -1.23 -21.21
C LEU A 8 -3.47 -0.10 -22.25
N ALA A 9 -2.54 -0.29 -23.19
CA ALA A 9 -2.31 0.67 -24.26
C ALA A 9 -3.52 0.78 -25.19
N ASP A 10 -4.12 -0.36 -25.55
CA ASP A 10 -5.35 -0.40 -26.35
C ASP A 10 -6.50 0.32 -25.64
N TRP A 11 -6.71 0.00 -24.36
CA TRP A 11 -7.73 0.69 -23.55
C TRP A 11 -7.52 2.20 -23.51
N ASN A 12 -6.30 2.66 -23.26
CA ASN A 12 -6.00 4.09 -23.16
C ASN A 12 -6.13 4.81 -24.50
N ARG A 13 -5.84 4.14 -25.62
CA ARG A 13 -6.08 4.67 -26.96
C ARG A 13 -7.58 4.83 -27.24
N ASP A 14 -8.38 3.86 -26.81
CA ASP A 14 -9.81 3.83 -27.05
C ASP A 14 -10.59 4.74 -26.07
N ASN A 15 -9.99 5.12 -24.92
CA ASN A 15 -10.59 5.97 -23.86
C ASN A 15 -9.63 7.12 -23.47
N PRO A 16 -9.31 8.06 -24.38
CA PRO A 16 -8.32 9.10 -24.15
C PRO A 16 -8.69 10.10 -23.04
N GLU A 17 -9.98 10.26 -22.74
CA GLU A 17 -10.50 11.10 -21.67
C GLU A 17 -10.43 10.44 -20.29
N GLN A 18 -10.30 9.11 -20.24
CA GLN A 18 -10.21 8.30 -19.02
C GLN A 18 -9.07 7.26 -19.07
N PRO A 19 -7.80 7.72 -19.25
CA PRO A 19 -6.68 6.81 -19.34
C PRO A 19 -6.38 6.17 -17.98
N ILE A 20 -6.07 4.87 -18.00
CA ILE A 20 -5.57 4.14 -16.84
C ILE A 20 -4.05 4.34 -16.77
N VAL A 21 -3.59 4.96 -15.68
CA VAL A 21 -2.17 5.19 -15.40
C VAL A 21 -1.74 4.41 -14.17
N VAL A 22 -0.83 3.45 -14.36
CA VAL A 22 -0.24 2.68 -13.26
C VAL A 22 1.00 3.40 -12.75
N LYS A 23 0.94 3.96 -11.54
CA LYS A 23 2.07 4.59 -10.88
C LYS A 23 2.76 3.57 -9.96
N MET A 24 4.03 3.29 -10.22
CA MET A 24 4.80 2.35 -9.40
C MET A 24 4.83 2.71 -7.89
N PRO A 25 4.91 3.99 -7.48
CA PRO A 25 4.81 4.35 -6.05
C PRO A 25 3.52 3.86 -5.39
N ASP A 26 2.38 3.91 -6.08
CA ASP A 26 1.09 3.46 -5.55
C ASP A 26 1.03 1.93 -5.42
N VAL A 27 1.63 1.23 -6.38
CA VAL A 27 1.79 -0.23 -6.32
C VAL A 27 2.62 -0.62 -5.09
N TRP A 28 3.75 0.05 -4.87
CA TRP A 28 4.64 -0.23 -3.73
C TRP A 28 3.95 0.06 -2.40
N LYS A 29 3.20 1.17 -2.32
CA LYS A 29 2.37 1.49 -1.16
C LYS A 29 1.35 0.38 -0.89
N LYS A 30 0.64 -0.11 -1.92
CA LYS A 30 -0.36 -1.17 -1.76
C LYS A 30 0.28 -2.48 -1.29
N VAL A 31 1.42 -2.86 -1.84
CA VAL A 31 2.19 -4.04 -1.40
C VAL A 31 2.60 -3.91 0.06
N ARG A 32 3.10 -2.74 0.47
CA ARG A 32 3.45 -2.47 1.87
C ARG A 32 2.25 -2.59 2.80
N GLU A 33 1.08 -2.06 2.42
CA GLU A 33 -0.15 -2.20 3.21
C GLU A 33 -0.61 -3.66 3.31
N MET A 34 -0.51 -4.43 2.22
CA MET A 34 -0.85 -5.87 2.23
C MET A 34 0.06 -6.69 3.15
N GLY A 35 1.32 -6.27 3.30
CA GLY A 35 2.28 -6.88 4.22
C GLY A 35 2.09 -6.51 5.70
N LYS A 36 1.14 -5.62 6.05
CA LYS A 36 0.90 -5.24 7.45
C LYS A 36 0.03 -6.27 8.18
N ASP A 37 0.56 -6.79 9.27
CA ASP A 37 -0.20 -7.53 10.28
C ASP A 37 -1.19 -6.61 11.04
N ARG A 38 -2.23 -7.21 11.65
CA ARG A 38 -3.28 -6.51 12.43
C ARG A 38 -2.68 -5.53 13.44
N THR A 39 -1.60 -5.93 14.12
CA THR A 39 -0.90 -5.12 15.13
C THR A 39 -0.31 -3.83 14.54
N GLN A 40 0.29 -3.93 13.35
CA GLN A 40 0.89 -2.79 12.65
C GLN A 40 -0.17 -1.79 12.18
N ARG A 41 -1.36 -2.26 11.78
CA ARG A 41 -2.47 -1.38 11.39
C ARG A 41 -3.00 -0.57 12.57
N ILE A 42 -3.09 -1.18 13.75
CA ILE A 42 -3.52 -0.50 14.99
C ILE A 42 -2.48 0.56 15.38
N ALA A 43 -1.18 0.23 15.30
CA ALA A 43 -0.12 1.20 15.54
C ALA A 43 -0.13 2.38 14.54
N ASP A 44 -0.45 2.11 13.27
CA ASP A 44 -0.51 3.14 12.22
C ASP A 44 -1.76 4.03 12.30
N THR A 45 -2.83 3.61 12.97
CA THR A 45 -4.02 4.44 13.22
C THR A 45 -4.00 5.13 14.58
N ALA A 46 -3.14 4.69 15.51
CA ALA A 46 -3.01 5.31 16.82
C ALA A 46 -2.49 6.77 16.73
N PRO A 47 -2.94 7.68 17.62
CA PRO A 47 -2.42 9.05 17.72
C PRO A 47 -0.89 9.07 17.80
N LYS A 48 -0.22 10.05 17.16
CA LYS A 48 1.27 10.13 17.11
C LYS A 48 1.91 10.07 18.50
N ALA A 49 1.28 10.64 19.52
CA ALA A 49 1.75 10.62 20.90
C ALA A 49 1.87 9.20 21.49
N LEU A 50 1.06 8.24 21.01
CA LEU A 50 0.97 6.89 21.57
C LEU A 50 1.76 5.84 20.76
N ARG A 51 2.24 6.18 19.55
CA ARG A 51 2.94 5.23 18.68
C ARG A 51 4.29 4.75 19.24
N ALA A 52 5.00 5.61 19.99
CA ALA A 52 6.25 5.21 20.62
C ALA A 52 5.99 4.21 21.76
N GLN A 53 5.07 4.56 22.66
CA GLN A 53 4.66 3.72 23.79
C GLN A 53 4.12 2.35 23.33
N MET A 54 3.24 2.31 22.32
CA MET A 54 2.72 1.04 21.79
C MET A 54 3.79 0.16 21.12
N ARG A 55 4.84 0.74 20.51
CA ARG A 55 5.96 -0.03 19.96
C ARG A 55 6.81 -0.67 21.05
N GLU A 56 7.04 0.06 22.15
CA GLU A 56 7.78 -0.45 23.31
C GLU A 56 7.02 -1.59 23.99
N GLU A 57 5.72 -1.42 24.23
CA GLU A 57 4.87 -2.46 24.84
C GLU A 57 4.79 -3.72 23.97
N ALA A 58 4.65 -3.57 22.64
CA ALA A 58 4.63 -4.71 21.72
C ALA A 58 5.97 -5.45 21.64
N ALA A 59 7.10 -4.77 21.88
CA ALA A 59 8.42 -5.39 21.95
C ALA A 59 8.61 -6.16 23.27
N ALA A 60 8.15 -5.61 24.39
CA ALA A 60 8.20 -6.26 25.71
C ALA A 60 7.33 -7.53 25.78
N LEU A 61 6.21 -7.59 25.05
CA LEU A 61 5.35 -8.78 24.96
C LEU A 61 5.96 -9.95 24.16
N ARG A 62 7.10 -9.75 23.49
CA ARG A 62 7.79 -10.78 22.69
C ARG A 62 9.01 -11.39 23.41
N SER A 63 9.35 -10.97 24.63
CA SER A 63 10.42 -11.54 25.48
C SER A 63 9.85 -12.42 26.57
#